data_AF-A0A7K1K5M4-F1
#
_entry.id   AF-A0A7K1K5M4-F1
#
_cell.length_a   1.000
_cell.length_b   1.000
_cell.length_c   1.000
_cell.angle_alpha   90.00
_cell.angle_beta   90.00
_cell.angle_gamma   90.00
#
_symmetry.space_group_name_H-M   'P 1'
#
loop_
_entity.id
_entity.type
_entity.pdbx_description
1 polymer ?
#
loop_
_entity_poly.entity_id
_entity_poly.type
_entity_poly.pdbx_seq_one_letter_code
_entity_poly.pdbx_strand_id
1 'polypeptide(L)'
;MAGLTESTRAAESSGGAPSNNGEVGDTTEPMRVAVVDRDPAPRVTSVDAKAGIGWLVCGGLGSLAIVWYLLFSPGELGSKAEWFFGAVVFVVVMVTMWLTLTVQRQARYDIAQADERLRRELAAADERSALELALTQKWHRAAMESQQKLHHAELVAQRELARIERNNLLEQLQKQAMIEVSRAVGAHTRMLATLWTEGATQLRNPDRDQRETAMNAIFEQISQVVNDVSVELDNAHLLSQDDRLQDALNRVNDAVLMAIQVAEDLHADVVEGRTPETNPIPAVQRLLHERATAARRLAWSLLRTGLGDSTPTADGHSDIA
;
A
#
# COMPACT_ATOMS: atom_id res chain seq x y z
N MET A 1 2.28 -23.25 33.99
CA MET A 1 3.48 -22.69 33.35
C MET A 1 3.22 -21.21 33.12
N ALA A 2 3.84 -20.40 33.96
CA ALA A 2 3.87 -18.95 33.89
C ALA A 2 5.14 -18.53 33.13
N GLY A 3 5.17 -17.32 32.57
CA GLY A 3 6.41 -16.68 32.15
C GLY A 3 6.31 -15.82 30.91
N LEU A 4 5.69 -14.65 31.06
CA LEU A 4 5.93 -13.43 30.29
C LEU A 4 7.25 -12.79 30.75
N THR A 5 7.97 -12.14 29.82
CA THR A 5 8.84 -10.93 29.89
C THR A 5 9.87 -11.02 28.75
N GLU A 6 10.42 -10.01 28.08
CA GLU A 6 10.45 -8.54 28.11
C GLU A 6 11.16 -8.12 26.77
N SER A 7 10.72 -7.11 26.02
CA SER A 7 11.02 -5.66 26.16
C SER A 7 12.41 -5.22 25.70
N THR A 8 12.46 -4.42 24.62
CA THR A 8 13.25 -3.16 24.42
C THR A 8 12.91 -2.60 23.02
N ARG A 9 11.98 -1.63 22.83
CA ARG A 9 12.06 -0.14 22.96
C ARG A 9 13.27 0.47 22.22
N ALA A 10 13.08 1.19 21.09
CA ALA A 10 12.83 2.64 20.91
C ALA A 10 14.12 3.50 21.01
N ALA A 11 14.35 4.65 20.35
CA ALA A 11 13.74 5.46 19.30
C ALA A 11 14.72 6.63 19.01
N GLU A 12 14.67 7.27 17.84
CA GLU A 12 15.07 8.67 17.51
C GLU A 12 14.80 8.83 15.99
N SER A 13 13.91 9.65 15.40
CA SER A 13 13.43 11.04 15.62
C SER A 13 14.58 12.04 15.55
N SER A 14 14.65 13.10 14.72
CA SER A 14 13.80 13.73 13.71
C SER A 14 14.61 14.89 13.08
N GLY A 15 14.35 15.24 11.81
CA GLY A 15 14.31 16.65 11.38
C GLY A 15 15.53 17.26 10.65
N GLY A 16 15.28 17.77 9.43
CA GLY A 16 16.09 18.85 8.82
C GLY A 16 16.29 18.77 7.30
N ALA A 17 15.38 19.37 6.52
CA ALA A 17 15.50 19.61 5.07
C ALA A 17 16.38 20.86 4.76
N PRO A 18 16.56 21.32 3.49
CA PRO A 18 16.66 20.64 2.19
C PRO A 18 18.02 20.94 1.51
N SER A 19 18.43 20.15 0.50
CA SER A 19 19.45 20.59 -0.46
C SER A 19 18.89 20.46 -1.87
N ASN A 20 18.70 21.61 -2.50
CA ASN A 20 18.36 21.78 -3.90
C ASN A 20 19.62 22.27 -4.64
N ASN A 21 19.68 21.94 -5.93
CA ASN A 21 20.68 22.30 -6.94
C ASN A 21 21.96 21.43 -6.89
N GLY A 22 22.33 20.70 -7.93
CA GLY A 22 21.80 20.59 -9.26
C GLY A 22 22.72 19.67 -10.06
N GLU A 23 22.24 19.28 -11.25
CA GLU A 23 23.12 18.99 -12.38
C GLU A 23 24.02 17.74 -12.24
N VAL A 24 23.42 16.56 -12.44
CA VAL A 24 24.14 15.46 -13.11
C VAL A 24 23.27 14.99 -14.24
N GLY A 25 23.61 15.50 -15.43
CA GLY A 25 22.97 15.20 -16.69
C GLY A 25 22.94 13.71 -16.95
N ASP A 26 21.75 13.25 -17.25
CA ASP A 26 21.42 12.06 -18.00
C ASP A 26 22.39 11.91 -19.18
N THR A 27 23.35 11.01 -19.05
CA THR A 27 24.20 10.57 -20.16
C THR A 27 24.23 9.05 -20.14
N THR A 28 23.09 8.46 -20.46
CA THR A 28 23.08 7.13 -21.05
C THR A 28 23.86 7.21 -22.35
N GLU A 29 25.10 6.69 -22.34
CA GLU A 29 25.88 6.54 -23.56
C GLU A 29 25.05 5.75 -24.58
N PRO A 30 24.81 6.29 -25.78
CA PRO A 30 24.24 5.48 -26.85
C PRO A 30 25.29 4.42 -27.19
N MET A 31 24.95 3.17 -26.89
CA MET A 31 25.66 1.99 -27.38
C MET A 31 25.84 2.18 -28.89
N ARG A 32 27.07 2.50 -29.32
CA ARG A 32 27.41 2.65 -30.72
C ARG A 32 27.15 1.32 -31.39
N VAL A 33 26.02 1.21 -32.07
CA VAL A 33 25.79 0.21 -33.09
C VAL A 33 26.91 0.41 -34.10
N ALA A 34 27.87 -0.52 -34.08
CA ALA A 34 28.86 -0.62 -35.13
C ALA A 34 28.10 -0.80 -36.44
N VAL A 35 28.03 0.27 -37.23
CA VAL A 35 27.64 0.21 -38.63
C VAL A 35 28.66 -0.71 -39.27
N VAL A 36 28.23 -1.95 -39.50
CA VAL A 36 28.98 -2.94 -40.28
C VAL A 36 29.06 -2.38 -41.69
N ASP A 37 30.26 -1.92 -42.03
CA ASP A 37 30.60 -1.43 -43.35
C ASP A 37 30.38 -2.58 -44.35
N ARG A 38 29.50 -2.33 -45.33
CA ARG A 38 29.02 -3.32 -46.28
C ARG A 38 30.01 -3.36 -47.43
N ASP A 39 31.06 -4.16 -47.28
CA ASP A 39 32.02 -4.39 -48.35
C ASP A 39 31.32 -5.01 -49.59
N PRO A 40 31.56 -4.52 -50.80
CA PRO A 40 30.92 -5.05 -52.00
C PRO A 40 31.43 -6.46 -52.31
N ALA A 41 30.49 -7.37 -52.57
CA ALA A 41 30.75 -8.76 -52.89
C ALA A 41 31.84 -8.91 -53.98
N PRO A 42 32.84 -9.80 -53.79
CA PRO A 42 33.81 -10.06 -54.83
C PRO A 42 33.13 -10.78 -55.99
N ARG A 43 33.25 -10.18 -57.19
CA ARG A 43 32.79 -10.77 -58.44
C ARG A 43 33.39 -12.16 -58.58
N VAL A 44 32.52 -13.16 -58.70
CA VAL A 44 32.87 -14.54 -59.01
C VAL A 44 33.47 -14.55 -60.42
N THR A 45 34.79 -14.54 -60.53
CA THR A 45 35.46 -14.98 -61.74
C THR A 45 35.31 -16.49 -61.82
N SER A 46 34.42 -16.96 -62.68
CA SER A 46 34.34 -18.35 -63.10
C SER A 46 35.64 -18.70 -63.83
N VAL A 47 36.64 -19.18 -63.09
CA VAL A 47 37.88 -19.67 -63.68
C VAL A 47 37.63 -21.09 -64.15
N ASP A 48 37.65 -21.18 -65.47
CA ASP A 48 37.57 -22.32 -66.36
C ASP A 48 38.27 -23.59 -65.82
N ALA A 49 37.47 -24.62 -65.50
CA ALA A 49 37.95 -25.94 -65.10
C ALA A 49 38.86 -26.60 -66.16
N LYS A 50 38.88 -26.07 -67.39
CA LYS A 50 39.74 -26.50 -68.48
C LYS A 50 41.22 -26.18 -68.27
N ALA A 51 41.57 -25.18 -67.46
CA ALA A 51 42.97 -24.82 -67.22
C ALA A 51 43.72 -25.86 -66.36
N GLY A 52 43.02 -26.57 -65.47
CA GLY A 52 43.63 -27.60 -64.61
C GLY A 52 44.01 -28.88 -65.35
N ILE A 53 43.23 -29.28 -66.37
CA ILE A 53 43.49 -30.48 -67.17
C ILE A 53 44.68 -30.26 -68.11
N GLY A 54 44.81 -29.06 -68.70
CA GLY A 54 45.94 -28.70 -69.56
C GLY A 54 47.30 -28.75 -68.85
N TRP A 55 47.35 -28.35 -67.58
CA TRP A 55 48.59 -28.41 -66.79
C TRP A 55 48.99 -29.83 -66.38
N LEU A 56 48.02 -30.70 -66.06
CA LEU A 56 48.31 -32.11 -65.75
C LEU A 56 48.82 -32.86 -66.98
N VAL A 57 48.25 -32.58 -68.16
CA VAL A 57 48.73 -33.16 -69.43
C VAL A 57 50.12 -32.62 -69.80
N CYS A 58 50.41 -31.35 -69.55
CA CYS A 58 51.72 -30.76 -69.80
C CYS A 58 52.80 -31.26 -68.82
N GLY A 59 52.45 -31.45 -67.54
CA GLY A 59 53.35 -32.06 -66.55
C GLY A 59 53.62 -33.53 -66.86
N GLY A 60 52.60 -34.29 -67.29
CA GLY A 60 52.74 -35.66 -67.76
C GLY A 60 53.64 -35.76 -68.99
N LEU A 61 53.40 -34.95 -70.01
CA LEU A 61 54.24 -34.88 -71.22
C LEU A 61 55.67 -34.43 -70.92
N GLY A 62 55.86 -33.48 -70.01
CA GLY A 62 57.19 -33.04 -69.56
C GLY A 62 57.96 -34.17 -68.87
N SER A 63 57.31 -34.92 -67.98
CA SER A 63 57.93 -36.07 -67.31
C SER A 63 58.28 -37.18 -68.30
N LEU A 64 57.42 -37.41 -69.29
CA LEU A 64 57.61 -38.45 -70.31
C LEU A 64 58.71 -38.05 -71.29
N ALA A 65 58.83 -36.76 -71.63
CA ALA A 65 59.92 -36.22 -72.43
C ALA A 65 61.28 -36.29 -71.69
N ILE A 66 61.28 -36.04 -70.37
CA ILE A 66 62.49 -36.19 -69.54
C ILE A 66 62.92 -37.65 -69.47
N VAL A 67 61.99 -38.58 -69.21
CA VAL A 67 62.26 -40.04 -69.21
C VAL A 67 62.75 -40.51 -70.58
N TRP A 68 62.16 -40.01 -71.66
CA TRP A 68 62.57 -40.33 -73.03
C TRP A 68 63.98 -39.81 -73.36
N TYR A 69 64.28 -38.56 -73.00
CA TYR A 69 65.60 -37.95 -73.19
C TYR A 69 66.69 -38.71 -72.39
N LEU A 70 66.34 -39.24 -71.21
CA LEU A 70 67.23 -40.03 -70.38
C LEU A 70 67.53 -41.43 -70.94
N LEU A 71 66.53 -42.08 -71.55
CA LEU A 71 66.66 -43.39 -72.19
C LEU A 71 67.45 -43.34 -73.51
N PHE A 72 67.37 -42.22 -74.24
CA PHE A 72 67.92 -42.13 -75.60
C PHE A 72 69.17 -41.25 -75.77
N SER A 73 69.69 -40.59 -74.73
CA SER A 73 70.84 -39.69 -74.87
C SER A 73 72.20 -40.38 -74.57
N PRO A 74 73.16 -40.42 -75.52
CA PRO A 74 74.48 -41.01 -75.32
C PRO A 74 75.40 -40.00 -74.61
N GLY A 75 75.74 -40.26 -73.35
CA GLY A 75 76.58 -39.37 -72.55
C GLY A 75 77.14 -40.07 -71.31
N GLU A 76 78.37 -39.73 -70.94
CA GLU A 76 79.20 -40.37 -69.92
C GLU A 76 78.52 -40.48 -68.54
N LEU A 77 78.69 -41.64 -67.91
CA LEU A 77 77.94 -42.14 -66.74
C LEU A 77 78.06 -41.28 -65.46
N GLY A 78 78.99 -40.32 -65.39
CA GLY A 78 79.25 -39.53 -64.18
C GLY A 78 78.34 -38.31 -63.97
N SER A 79 77.87 -37.65 -65.04
CA SER A 79 77.13 -36.37 -64.95
C SER A 79 75.61 -36.52 -64.90
N LYS A 80 75.07 -37.69 -65.27
CA LYS A 80 73.61 -37.90 -65.38
C LYS A 80 72.90 -37.84 -64.02
N ALA A 81 73.50 -38.39 -62.96
CA ALA A 81 72.86 -38.54 -61.65
C ALA A 81 72.47 -37.21 -60.97
N GLU A 82 73.27 -36.15 -61.15
CA GLU A 82 72.98 -34.82 -60.56
C GLU A 82 71.75 -34.15 -61.20
N TRP A 83 71.58 -34.30 -62.52
CA TRP A 83 70.42 -33.76 -63.23
C TRP A 83 69.11 -34.47 -62.86
N PHE A 84 69.16 -35.79 -62.59
CA PHE A 84 68.00 -36.55 -62.09
C PHE A 84 67.54 -36.04 -60.74
N PHE A 85 68.47 -35.85 -59.81
CA PHE A 85 68.15 -35.38 -58.47
C PHE A 85 67.52 -33.98 -58.52
N GLY A 86 68.07 -33.08 -59.32
CA GLY A 86 67.52 -31.74 -59.53
C GLY A 86 66.10 -31.76 -60.12
N ALA A 87 65.85 -32.59 -61.14
CA ALA A 87 64.54 -32.68 -61.79
C ALA A 87 63.46 -33.28 -60.86
N VAL A 88 63.79 -34.33 -60.12
CA VAL A 88 62.86 -34.96 -59.17
C VAL A 88 62.51 -34.00 -58.03
N VAL A 89 63.50 -33.32 -57.45
CA VAL A 89 63.26 -32.31 -56.39
C VAL A 89 62.40 -31.17 -56.93
N PHE A 90 62.63 -30.69 -58.15
CA PHE A 90 61.82 -29.64 -58.76
C PHE A 90 60.35 -30.05 -58.94
N VAL A 91 60.09 -31.26 -59.44
CA VAL A 91 58.73 -31.79 -59.59
C VAL A 91 58.04 -31.91 -58.22
N VAL A 92 58.74 -32.42 -57.20
CA VAL A 92 58.19 -32.52 -55.85
C VAL A 92 57.82 -31.15 -55.29
N VAL A 93 58.70 -30.14 -55.42
CA VAL A 93 58.44 -28.76 -54.96
C VAL A 93 57.26 -28.13 -55.72
N MET A 94 57.17 -28.35 -57.03
CA MET A 94 56.08 -27.82 -57.84
C MET A 94 54.73 -28.45 -57.44
N VAL A 95 54.72 -29.77 -57.21
CA VAL A 95 53.52 -30.50 -56.74
C VAL A 95 53.13 -30.08 -55.33
N THR A 96 54.05 -29.91 -54.40
CA THR A 96 53.73 -29.47 -53.03
C THR A 96 53.21 -28.04 -52.99
N MET A 97 53.79 -27.13 -53.80
CA MET A 97 53.30 -25.76 -53.94
C MET A 97 51.91 -25.74 -54.59
N TRP A 98 51.67 -26.55 -55.62
CA TRP A 98 50.34 -26.72 -56.20
C TRP A 98 49.32 -27.22 -55.18
N LEU A 99 49.64 -28.29 -54.45
CA LEU A 99 48.77 -28.90 -53.45
C LEU A 99 48.47 -27.93 -52.31
N THR A 100 49.44 -27.09 -51.95
CA THR A 100 49.25 -26.03 -50.95
C THR A 100 48.32 -24.93 -51.47
N LEU A 101 48.49 -24.49 -52.73
CA LEU A 101 47.64 -23.47 -53.35
C LEU A 101 46.20 -23.96 -53.54
N THR A 102 45.98 -25.22 -53.89
CA THR A 102 44.63 -25.79 -54.04
C THR A 102 43.94 -25.95 -52.68
N VAL A 103 44.64 -26.45 -51.65
CA VAL A 103 44.11 -26.55 -50.29
C VAL A 103 43.77 -25.17 -49.72
N GLN A 104 44.63 -24.16 -49.95
CA GLN A 104 44.34 -22.78 -49.51
C GLN A 104 43.13 -22.19 -50.23
N ARG A 105 42.95 -22.45 -51.52
CA ARG A 105 41.76 -22.00 -52.26
C ARG A 105 40.49 -22.69 -51.75
N GLN A 106 40.53 -24.00 -51.54
CA GLN A 106 39.38 -24.75 -51.02
C GLN A 106 39.01 -24.30 -49.61
N ALA A 107 40.00 -24.12 -48.73
CA ALA A 107 39.78 -23.57 -47.39
C ALA A 107 39.14 -22.17 -47.44
N ARG A 108 39.55 -21.29 -48.36
CA ARG A 108 38.93 -19.96 -48.52
C ARG A 108 37.47 -20.03 -48.98
N TYR A 109 37.14 -20.95 -49.89
CA TYR A 109 35.76 -21.15 -50.32
C TYR A 109 34.88 -21.73 -49.21
N ASP A 110 35.39 -22.71 -48.46
CA ASP A 110 34.66 -23.33 -47.35
C ASP A 110 34.44 -22.33 -46.20
N ILE A 111 35.44 -21.48 -45.91
CA ILE A 111 35.31 -20.38 -44.93
C ILE A 111 34.24 -19.38 -45.38
N ALA A 112 34.23 -18.99 -46.67
CA ALA A 112 33.22 -18.06 -47.19
C ALA A 112 31.81 -18.67 -47.16
N GLN A 113 31.66 -19.95 -47.45
CA GLN A 113 30.38 -20.64 -47.40
C GLN A 113 29.89 -20.84 -45.95
N ALA A 114 30.81 -21.12 -45.01
CA ALA A 114 30.50 -21.24 -43.60
C ALA A 114 30.09 -19.88 -43.00
N ASP A 115 30.79 -18.79 -43.33
CA ASP A 115 30.43 -17.43 -42.91
C ASP A 115 29.02 -17.06 -43.40
N GLU A 116 28.73 -17.34 -44.67
CA GLU A 116 27.41 -17.06 -45.24
C GLU A 116 26.29 -17.92 -44.60
N ARG A 117 26.57 -19.18 -44.22
CA ARG A 117 25.60 -20.00 -43.47
C ARG A 117 25.40 -19.48 -42.04
N LEU A 118 26.48 -19.12 -41.35
CA LEU A 118 26.42 -18.54 -40.00
C LEU A 118 25.64 -17.22 -40.01
N ARG A 119 25.83 -16.36 -41.02
CA ARG A 119 25.06 -15.11 -41.15
C ARG A 119 23.57 -15.36 -41.28
N ARG A 120 23.15 -16.37 -42.03
CA ARG A 120 21.73 -16.72 -42.18
C ARG A 120 21.16 -17.34 -40.91
N GLU A 121 21.91 -18.20 -40.25
CA GLU A 121 21.49 -18.81 -38.99
C GLU A 121 21.41 -17.77 -37.86
N LEU A 122 22.36 -16.83 -37.79
CA LEU A 122 22.32 -15.70 -36.88
C LEU A 122 21.12 -14.79 -37.18
N ALA A 123 20.87 -14.45 -38.44
CA ALA A 123 19.71 -13.63 -38.81
C ALA A 123 18.38 -14.30 -38.40
N ALA A 124 18.25 -15.61 -38.61
CA ALA A 124 17.07 -16.36 -38.19
C ALA A 124 16.93 -16.50 -36.67
N ALA A 125 18.06 -16.62 -35.95
CA ALA A 125 18.07 -16.67 -34.49
C ALA A 125 17.74 -15.30 -33.87
N ASP A 126 18.24 -14.21 -34.45
CA ASP A 126 17.95 -12.83 -34.04
C ASP A 126 16.47 -12.49 -34.26
N GLU A 127 15.86 -12.94 -35.36
CA GLU A 127 14.43 -12.75 -35.59
C GLU A 127 13.58 -13.49 -34.54
N ARG A 128 13.94 -14.73 -34.19
CA ARG A 128 13.23 -15.49 -33.15
C ARG A 128 13.41 -14.88 -31.77
N SER A 129 14.62 -14.46 -31.42
CA SER A 129 14.88 -13.83 -30.12
C SER A 129 14.14 -12.48 -30.00
N ALA A 130 14.08 -11.69 -31.08
CA ALA A 130 13.31 -10.45 -31.11
C ALA A 130 11.81 -10.69 -30.89
N LEU A 131 11.25 -11.74 -31.49
CA LEU A 131 9.84 -12.12 -31.29
C LEU A 131 9.57 -12.59 -29.85
N GLU A 132 10.45 -13.41 -29.28
CA GLU A 132 10.34 -13.88 -27.90
C GLU A 132 10.44 -12.73 -26.89
N LEU A 133 11.35 -11.79 -27.11
CA LEU A 133 11.46 -10.57 -26.30
C LEU A 133 10.20 -9.70 -26.42
N ALA A 134 9.64 -9.54 -27.62
CA ALA A 134 8.40 -8.79 -27.81
C ALA A 134 7.21 -9.44 -27.10
N LEU A 135 7.13 -10.77 -27.09
CA LEU A 135 6.08 -11.52 -26.38
C LEU A 135 6.25 -11.42 -24.86
N THR A 136 7.45 -11.65 -24.34
CA THR A 136 7.72 -11.55 -22.90
C THR A 136 7.47 -10.14 -22.37
N GLN A 137 7.82 -9.09 -23.13
CA GLN A 137 7.47 -7.71 -22.79
C GLN A 137 5.94 -7.49 -22.73
N LYS A 138 5.18 -8.04 -23.69
CA LYS A 138 3.71 -7.94 -23.67
C LYS A 138 3.11 -8.65 -22.45
N TRP A 139 3.58 -9.86 -22.15
CA TRP A 139 3.14 -10.61 -20.96
C TRP A 139 3.48 -9.88 -19.66
N HIS A 140 4.69 -9.33 -19.56
CA HIS A 140 5.12 -8.60 -18.38
C HIS A 140 4.29 -7.31 -18.18
N ARG A 141 4.01 -6.56 -19.26
CA ARG A 141 3.12 -5.39 -19.20
C ARG A 141 1.71 -5.78 -18.76
N ALA A 142 1.12 -6.82 -19.35
CA ALA A 142 -0.21 -7.28 -18.98
C ALA A 142 -0.27 -7.77 -17.51
N ALA A 143 0.78 -8.44 -17.03
CA ALA A 143 0.89 -8.88 -15.63
C ALA A 143 1.02 -7.70 -14.66
N MET A 144 1.83 -6.68 -15.00
CA MET A 144 1.96 -5.48 -14.18
C MET A 144 0.65 -4.70 -14.13
N GLU A 145 -0.07 -4.57 -15.25
CA GLU A 145 -1.37 -3.90 -15.29
C GLU A 145 -2.43 -4.65 -14.46
N SER A 146 -2.45 -5.98 -14.52
CA SER A 146 -3.39 -6.77 -13.71
C SER A 146 -3.06 -6.69 -12.22
N GLN A 147 -1.77 -6.75 -11.85
CA GLN A 147 -1.33 -6.60 -10.47
C GLN A 147 -1.63 -5.20 -9.92
N GLN A 148 -1.42 -4.14 -10.71
CA GLN A 148 -1.77 -2.78 -10.32
C GLN A 148 -3.27 -2.61 -10.10
N LYS A 149 -4.11 -3.19 -10.97
CA LYS A 149 -5.57 -3.17 -10.80
C LYS A 149 -6.02 -3.92 -9.56
N LEU A 150 -5.45 -5.09 -9.28
CA LEU A 150 -5.73 -5.87 -8.08
C LEU A 150 -5.32 -5.11 -6.82
N HIS A 151 -4.10 -4.56 -6.78
CA HIS A 151 -3.63 -3.79 -5.65
C HIS A 151 -4.47 -2.52 -5.42
N HIS A 152 -4.91 -1.84 -6.49
CA HIS A 152 -5.82 -0.71 -6.37
C HIS A 152 -7.17 -1.12 -5.78
N ALA A 153 -7.76 -2.22 -6.27
CA ALA A 153 -9.02 -2.74 -5.74
C ALA A 153 -8.89 -3.15 -4.27
N GLU A 154 -7.78 -3.78 -3.89
CA GLU A 154 -7.49 -4.15 -2.51
C GLU A 154 -7.33 -2.92 -1.60
N LEU A 155 -6.61 -1.88 -2.04
CA LEU A 155 -6.49 -0.63 -1.28
C LEU A 155 -7.84 0.07 -1.09
N VAL A 156 -8.72 0.03 -2.10
CA VAL A 156 -10.09 0.57 -1.97
C VAL A 156 -10.88 -0.24 -0.95
N ALA A 157 -10.82 -1.58 -1.02
CA ALA A 157 -11.48 -2.45 -0.06
C ALA A 157 -10.98 -2.22 1.38
N GLN A 158 -9.67 -2.07 1.58
CA GLN A 158 -9.08 -1.77 2.90
C GLN A 158 -9.52 -0.40 3.43
N ARG A 159 -9.64 0.62 2.55
CA ARG A 159 -10.15 1.94 2.96
C ARG A 159 -11.60 1.87 3.38
N GLU A 160 -12.44 1.15 2.66
CA GLU A 160 -13.84 0.96 3.02
C GLU A 160 -13.97 0.19 4.34
N LEU A 161 -13.16 -0.86 4.54
CA LEU A 161 -13.12 -1.59 5.81
C LEU A 161 -12.70 -0.67 6.97
N ALA A 162 -11.64 0.12 6.80
CA ALA A 162 -11.20 1.07 7.83
C ALA A 162 -12.25 2.15 8.14
N ARG A 163 -13.02 2.60 7.13
CA ARG A 163 -14.14 3.52 7.33
C ARG A 163 -15.25 2.88 8.15
N ILE A 164 -15.64 1.65 7.81
CA ILE A 164 -16.68 0.89 8.54
C ILE A 164 -16.23 0.64 9.98
N GLU A 165 -14.99 0.22 10.20
CA GLU A 165 -14.44 -0.02 11.54
C GLU A 165 -14.41 1.26 12.37
N ARG A 166 -13.94 2.37 11.81
CA ARG A 166 -13.96 3.68 12.49
C ARG A 166 -15.39 4.09 12.88
N ASN A 167 -16.34 3.94 11.97
CA ASN A 167 -17.73 4.29 12.25
C ASN A 167 -18.33 3.39 13.34
N ASN A 168 -18.04 2.10 13.32
CA ASN A 168 -18.47 1.16 14.35
C ASN A 168 -17.87 1.49 15.72
N LEU A 169 -16.57 1.81 15.79
CA LEU A 169 -15.93 2.24 17.04
C LEU A 169 -16.55 3.52 17.60
N LEU A 170 -16.84 4.50 16.75
CA LEU A 170 -17.54 5.72 17.17
C LEU A 170 -18.93 5.42 17.71
N GLU A 171 -19.69 4.56 17.02
CA GLU A 171 -21.02 4.13 17.47
C GLU A 171 -20.94 3.40 18.83
N GLN A 172 -19.95 2.53 19.03
CA GLN A 172 -19.74 1.83 20.30
C GLN A 172 -19.38 2.80 21.44
N LEU A 173 -18.49 3.75 21.20
CA LEU A 173 -18.14 4.78 22.19
C LEU A 173 -19.35 5.63 22.56
N GLN A 174 -20.18 6.01 21.57
CA GLN A 174 -21.40 6.77 21.81
C GLN A 174 -22.43 5.96 22.63
N LYS A 175 -22.61 4.67 22.31
CA LYS A 175 -23.47 3.78 23.09
C LYS A 175 -22.98 3.64 24.53
N GLN A 176 -21.68 3.45 24.73
CA GLN A 176 -21.08 3.36 26.07
C GLN A 176 -21.30 4.64 26.87
N ALA A 177 -20.99 5.80 26.28
CA ALA A 177 -21.21 7.10 26.91
C ALA A 177 -22.68 7.29 27.33
N MET A 178 -23.63 6.96 26.45
CA MET A 178 -25.05 7.06 26.77
C MET A 178 -25.47 6.12 27.92
N ILE A 179 -24.88 4.92 28.02
CA ILE A 179 -25.11 4.03 29.15
C ILE A 179 -24.55 4.62 30.45
N GLU A 180 -23.34 5.18 30.41
CA GLU A 180 -22.68 5.80 31.55
C GLU A 180 -23.47 7.02 32.07
N VAL A 181 -23.86 7.93 31.18
CA VAL A 181 -24.72 9.08 31.50
C VAL A 181 -26.05 8.62 32.08
N SER A 182 -26.73 7.65 31.43
CA SER A 182 -27.99 7.10 31.92
C SER A 182 -27.83 6.48 33.31
N ARG A 183 -26.70 5.82 33.59
CA ARG A 183 -26.39 5.27 34.90
C ARG A 183 -26.16 6.37 35.92
N ALA A 184 -25.33 7.36 35.61
CA ALA A 184 -24.99 8.50 36.46
C ALA A 184 -26.23 9.32 36.82
N VAL A 185 -27.01 9.77 35.83
CA VAL A 185 -28.19 10.64 36.00
C VAL A 185 -29.13 10.13 37.08
N GLY A 186 -29.39 8.83 37.16
CA GLY A 186 -30.21 8.30 38.26
C GLY A 186 -29.53 7.44 39.29
N ALA A 187 -28.20 7.37 39.32
CA ALA A 187 -27.53 7.27 40.61
C ALA A 187 -27.75 8.59 41.38
N HIS A 188 -27.48 9.73 40.73
CA HIS A 188 -27.62 11.05 41.33
C HIS A 188 -29.07 11.41 41.64
N THR A 189 -30.04 11.12 40.74
CA THR A 189 -31.47 11.33 41.04
C THR A 189 -31.93 10.54 42.28
N ARG A 190 -31.40 9.30 42.48
CA ARG A 190 -31.72 8.51 43.68
C ARG A 190 -31.07 9.10 44.92
N MET A 191 -29.82 9.56 44.82
CA MET A 191 -29.12 10.22 45.91
C MET A 191 -29.84 11.52 46.33
N LEU A 192 -30.23 12.36 45.38
CA LEU A 192 -31.07 13.54 45.62
C LEU A 192 -32.37 13.17 46.33
N ALA A 193 -33.07 12.13 45.87
CA ALA A 193 -34.31 11.68 46.51
C ALA A 193 -34.08 11.26 47.99
N THR A 194 -32.97 10.58 48.29
CA THR A 194 -32.60 10.22 49.67
C THR A 194 -32.34 11.46 50.52
N LEU A 195 -31.50 12.39 50.04
CA LEU A 195 -31.18 13.64 50.74
C LEU A 195 -32.42 14.49 51.02
N TRP A 196 -33.32 14.56 50.04
CA TRP A 196 -34.59 15.26 50.18
C TRP A 196 -35.52 14.61 51.22
N THR A 197 -35.53 13.28 51.30
CA THR A 197 -36.31 12.55 52.32
C THR A 197 -35.74 12.76 53.72
N GLU A 198 -34.41 12.81 53.83
CA GLU A 198 -33.72 13.15 55.07
C GLU A 198 -34.01 14.59 55.50
N GLY A 199 -33.95 15.55 54.57
CA GLY A 199 -34.30 16.94 54.83
C GLY A 199 -35.74 17.10 55.31
N ALA A 200 -36.69 16.41 54.68
CA ALA A 200 -38.09 16.39 55.12
C ALA A 200 -38.27 15.81 56.55
N THR A 201 -37.40 14.89 56.95
CA THR A 201 -37.39 14.31 58.30
C THR A 201 -36.81 15.31 59.31
N GLN A 202 -35.72 15.98 58.97
CA GLN A 202 -35.08 16.99 59.82
C GLN A 202 -35.93 18.24 60.02
N LEU A 203 -36.74 18.63 59.03
CA LEU A 203 -37.72 19.71 59.18
C LEU A 203 -38.72 19.47 60.33
N ARG A 204 -38.96 18.21 60.71
CA ARG A 204 -39.86 17.85 61.83
C ARG A 204 -39.16 17.82 63.18
N ASN A 205 -37.84 18.04 63.23
CA ASN A 205 -37.07 18.04 64.47
C ASN A 205 -37.46 19.28 65.32
N PRO A 206 -37.88 19.10 66.60
CA PRO A 206 -38.27 20.20 67.46
C PRO A 206 -37.11 21.13 67.85
N ASP A 207 -35.88 20.62 67.90
CA ASP A 207 -34.70 21.42 68.22
C ASP A 207 -34.27 22.26 67.01
N ARG A 208 -34.23 23.59 67.17
CA ARG A 208 -33.88 24.54 66.10
C ARG A 208 -32.42 24.40 65.69
N ASP A 209 -31.50 24.33 66.64
CA ASP A 209 -30.07 24.36 66.35
C ASP A 209 -29.63 23.05 65.69
N GLN A 210 -30.21 21.92 66.14
CA GLN A 210 -30.02 20.63 65.48
C GLN A 210 -30.63 20.58 64.08
N ARG A 211 -31.83 21.16 63.89
CA ARG A 211 -32.48 21.23 62.59
C ARG A 211 -31.65 22.06 61.61
N GLU A 212 -31.19 23.24 62.01
CA GLU A 212 -30.36 24.11 61.17
C GLU A 212 -29.04 23.42 60.79
N THR A 213 -28.33 22.85 61.77
CA THR A 213 -27.05 22.15 61.53
C THR A 213 -27.22 20.97 60.57
N ALA A 214 -28.26 20.15 60.78
CA ALA A 214 -28.52 19.00 59.91
C ALA A 214 -28.97 19.42 58.51
N MET A 215 -29.81 20.45 58.40
CA MET A 215 -30.26 20.98 57.10
C MET A 215 -29.09 21.56 56.31
N ASN A 216 -28.16 22.28 56.94
CA ASN A 216 -26.97 22.82 56.26
C ASN A 216 -26.12 21.72 55.63
N ALA A 217 -25.86 20.64 56.37
CA ALA A 217 -25.11 19.50 55.86
C ALA A 217 -25.83 18.79 54.69
N ILE A 218 -27.17 18.72 54.73
CA ILE A 218 -27.98 18.15 53.65
C ILE A 218 -27.94 19.04 52.41
N PHE A 219 -28.04 20.36 52.57
CA PHE A 219 -27.97 21.31 51.46
C PHE A 219 -26.60 21.33 50.76
N GLU A 220 -25.53 21.21 51.52
CA GLU A 220 -24.18 21.08 50.96
C GLU A 220 -24.06 19.80 50.10
N GLN A 221 -24.57 18.67 50.60
CA GLN A 221 -24.62 17.42 49.85
C GLN A 221 -25.51 17.50 48.60
N ILE A 222 -26.68 18.15 48.70
CA ILE A 222 -27.54 18.39 47.53
C ILE A 222 -26.79 19.21 46.49
N SER A 223 -26.11 20.29 46.90
CA SER A 223 -25.33 21.15 46.00
C SER A 223 -24.22 20.37 45.28
N GLN A 224 -23.52 19.50 46.00
CA GLN A 224 -22.50 18.62 45.41
C GLN A 224 -23.10 17.67 44.36
N VAL A 225 -24.17 16.96 44.71
CA VAL A 225 -24.81 16.00 43.78
C VAL A 225 -25.36 16.69 42.54
N VAL A 226 -25.88 17.92 42.69
CA VAL A 226 -26.34 18.71 41.56
C VAL A 226 -25.19 19.11 40.65
N ASN A 227 -24.07 19.57 41.20
CA ASN A 227 -22.87 19.87 40.41
C ASN A 227 -22.38 18.63 39.64
N ASP A 228 -22.37 17.46 40.30
CA ASP A 228 -22.01 16.19 39.66
C ASP A 228 -22.99 15.81 38.53
N VAL A 229 -24.30 16.08 38.67
CA VAL A 229 -25.26 15.91 37.58
C VAL A 229 -24.97 16.85 36.42
N SER A 230 -24.71 18.12 36.67
CA SER A 230 -24.43 19.10 35.60
C SER A 230 -23.21 18.71 34.78
N VAL A 231 -22.11 18.29 35.44
CA VAL A 231 -20.90 17.82 34.75
C VAL A 231 -21.19 16.60 33.87
N GLU A 232 -21.98 15.64 34.36
CA GLU A 232 -22.37 14.46 33.61
C GLU A 232 -23.29 14.79 32.42
N LEU A 233 -24.18 15.78 32.57
CA LEU A 233 -25.06 16.26 31.50
C LEU A 233 -24.28 17.04 30.42
N ASP A 234 -23.27 17.82 30.80
CA ASP A 234 -22.40 18.53 29.86
C ASP A 234 -21.53 17.54 29.07
N ASN A 235 -20.98 16.52 29.75
CA ASN A 235 -20.27 15.44 29.08
C ASN A 235 -21.19 14.67 28.11
N ALA A 236 -22.45 14.46 28.49
CA ALA A 236 -23.44 13.86 27.63
C ALA A 236 -23.74 14.70 26.38
N HIS A 237 -23.78 16.03 26.51
CA HIS A 237 -23.98 16.95 25.38
C HIS A 237 -22.83 16.89 24.37
N LEU A 238 -21.59 16.76 24.83
CA LEU A 238 -20.43 16.62 23.93
C LEU A 238 -20.43 15.31 23.14
N LEU A 239 -21.05 14.25 23.69
CA LEU A 239 -21.02 12.90 23.14
C LEU A 239 -22.30 12.54 22.36
N SER A 240 -23.41 13.22 22.63
CA SER A 240 -24.69 12.99 21.96
C SER A 240 -24.88 13.94 20.77
N GLN A 241 -25.10 13.37 19.59
CA GLN A 241 -25.51 14.11 18.39
C GLN A 241 -27.04 14.11 18.18
N ASP A 242 -27.80 13.51 19.11
CA ASP A 242 -29.26 13.42 18.99
C ASP A 242 -29.94 14.58 19.75
N ASP A 243 -30.62 15.45 18.99
CA ASP A 243 -31.31 16.64 19.51
C ASP A 243 -32.42 16.28 20.51
N ARG A 244 -33.11 15.14 20.32
CA ARG A 244 -34.21 14.73 21.20
C ARG A 244 -33.67 14.26 22.55
N LEU A 245 -32.50 13.62 22.56
CA LEU A 245 -31.81 13.27 23.79
C LEU A 245 -31.31 14.53 24.50
N GLN A 246 -30.70 15.46 23.77
CA GLN A 246 -30.26 16.74 24.33
C GLN A 246 -31.41 17.51 24.97
N ASP A 247 -32.56 17.63 24.29
CA ASP A 247 -33.77 18.23 24.84
C ASP A 247 -34.25 17.53 26.13
N ALA A 248 -34.18 16.21 26.17
CA ALA A 248 -34.58 15.45 27.36
C ALA A 248 -33.61 15.67 28.53
N LEU A 249 -32.31 15.76 28.25
CA LEU A 249 -31.28 16.07 29.24
C LEU A 249 -31.40 17.51 29.74
N ASN A 250 -31.72 18.48 28.88
CA ASN A 250 -32.01 19.86 29.25
C ASN A 250 -33.20 19.95 30.21
N ARG A 251 -34.27 19.18 29.96
CA ARG A 251 -35.41 19.11 30.90
C ARG A 251 -35.04 18.49 32.27
N VAL A 252 -34.03 17.63 32.32
CA VAL A 252 -33.48 17.12 33.60
C VAL A 252 -32.71 18.24 34.30
N ASN A 253 -31.88 18.98 33.57
CA ASN A 253 -31.15 20.13 34.09
C ASN A 253 -32.10 21.19 34.66
N ASP A 254 -33.15 21.55 33.92
CA ASP A 254 -34.17 22.51 34.38
C ASP A 254 -34.85 22.06 35.69
N ALA A 255 -35.15 20.76 35.81
CA ALA A 255 -35.73 20.21 37.03
C ALA A 255 -34.74 20.20 38.20
N VAL A 256 -33.44 20.03 37.91
CA VAL A 256 -32.36 20.12 38.89
C VAL A 256 -32.17 21.55 39.37
N LEU A 257 -32.13 22.54 38.46
CA LEU A 257 -32.04 23.95 38.82
C LEU A 257 -33.25 24.40 39.65
N MET A 258 -34.45 23.95 39.28
CA MET A 258 -35.66 24.17 40.10
C MET A 258 -35.53 23.55 41.50
N ALA A 259 -34.88 22.38 41.61
CA ALA A 259 -34.64 21.75 42.91
C ALA A 259 -33.66 22.54 43.78
N ILE A 260 -32.62 23.13 43.20
CA ILE A 260 -31.70 24.04 43.91
C ILE A 260 -32.47 25.24 44.45
N GLN A 261 -33.27 25.88 43.60
CA GLN A 261 -34.01 27.08 44.02
C GLN A 261 -34.97 26.77 45.18
N VAL A 262 -35.64 25.63 45.14
CA VAL A 262 -36.46 25.15 46.27
C VAL A 262 -35.61 24.83 47.51
N ALA A 263 -34.39 24.32 47.35
CA ALA A 263 -33.48 24.09 48.46
C ALA A 263 -33.06 25.41 49.12
N GLU A 264 -32.73 26.42 48.33
CA GLU A 264 -32.35 27.75 48.80
C GLU A 264 -33.50 28.44 49.54
N ASP A 265 -34.71 28.43 48.99
CA ASP A 265 -35.90 28.98 49.63
C ASP A 265 -36.18 28.29 50.98
N LEU A 266 -36.08 26.96 51.01
CA LEU A 266 -36.27 26.16 52.21
C LEU A 266 -35.17 26.43 53.26
N HIS A 267 -33.93 26.60 52.82
CA HIS A 267 -32.80 26.93 53.68
C HIS A 267 -33.01 28.30 54.36
N ALA A 268 -33.41 29.31 53.57
CA ALA A 268 -33.72 30.64 54.08
C ALA A 268 -34.83 30.59 55.15
N ASP A 269 -35.91 29.85 54.90
CA ASP A 269 -36.99 29.68 55.86
C ASP A 269 -36.53 28.98 57.15
N VAL A 270 -35.69 27.94 57.05
CA VAL A 270 -35.14 27.22 58.22
C VAL A 270 -34.24 28.12 59.06
N VAL A 271 -33.35 28.89 58.44
CA VAL A 271 -32.43 29.83 59.12
C VAL A 271 -33.22 30.93 59.82
N GLU A 272 -34.22 31.49 59.16
CA GLU A 272 -35.10 32.52 59.73
C GLU A 272 -36.09 31.98 60.76
N GLY A 273 -36.20 30.66 60.92
CA GLY A 273 -37.10 30.01 61.87
C GLY A 273 -38.56 30.03 61.44
N ARG A 274 -38.84 30.29 60.16
CA ARG A 274 -40.17 30.21 59.57
C ARG A 274 -40.47 28.75 59.20
N THR A 275 -41.68 28.28 59.47
CA THR A 275 -42.14 26.97 58.99
C THR A 275 -42.75 27.13 57.60
N PRO A 276 -42.24 26.45 56.57
CA PRO A 276 -42.82 26.53 55.22
C PRO A 276 -44.29 26.12 55.23
N GLU A 277 -45.15 26.92 54.60
CA GLU A 277 -46.61 26.74 54.62
C GLU A 277 -47.06 25.47 53.87
N THR A 278 -46.26 25.01 52.89
CA THR A 278 -46.43 23.74 52.19
C THR A 278 -45.05 23.14 51.93
N ASN A 279 -44.86 21.85 52.20
CA ASN A 279 -43.59 21.17 51.94
C ASN A 279 -43.39 20.99 50.41
N PRO A 280 -42.43 21.71 49.77
CA PRO A 280 -42.25 21.66 48.32
C PRO A 280 -41.47 20.42 47.85
N ILE A 281 -40.83 19.71 48.79
CA ILE A 281 -39.92 18.58 48.53
C ILE A 281 -40.57 17.47 47.68
N PRO A 282 -41.80 17.00 47.97
CA PRO A 282 -42.40 15.91 47.20
C PRO A 282 -42.71 16.29 45.74
N ALA A 283 -42.99 17.56 45.46
CA ALA A 283 -43.27 18.03 44.10
C ALA A 283 -41.99 18.03 43.26
N VAL A 284 -40.90 18.55 43.81
CA VAL A 284 -39.58 18.56 43.17
C VAL A 284 -39.06 17.14 42.93
N GLN A 285 -39.19 16.25 43.91
CA GLN A 285 -38.79 14.84 43.77
C GLN A 285 -39.55 14.14 42.61
N ARG A 286 -40.87 14.37 42.50
CA ARG A 286 -41.67 13.81 41.41
C ARG A 286 -41.23 14.34 40.05
N LEU A 287 -41.01 15.65 39.94
CA LEU A 287 -40.56 16.28 38.70
C LEU A 287 -39.20 15.72 38.25
N LEU A 288 -38.21 15.69 39.16
CA LEU A 288 -36.89 15.13 38.88
C LEU A 288 -36.98 13.67 38.42
N HIS A 289 -37.77 12.86 39.12
CA HIS A 289 -37.93 11.45 38.78
C HIS A 289 -38.59 11.25 37.41
N GLU A 290 -39.62 12.04 37.11
CA GLU A 290 -40.32 12.00 35.82
C GLU A 290 -39.38 12.38 34.67
N ARG A 291 -38.66 13.50 34.80
CA ARG A 291 -37.71 13.97 33.77
C ARG A 291 -36.56 12.99 33.57
N ALA A 292 -35.94 12.51 34.65
CA ALA A 292 -34.87 11.53 34.59
C ALA A 292 -35.33 10.21 33.95
N THR A 293 -36.55 9.76 34.26
CA THR A 293 -37.13 8.54 33.66
C THR A 293 -37.43 8.73 32.18
N ALA A 294 -37.93 9.90 31.77
CA ALA A 294 -38.17 10.22 30.37
C ALA A 294 -36.86 10.25 29.56
N ALA A 295 -35.83 10.93 30.06
CA ALA A 295 -34.51 10.95 29.44
C ALA A 295 -33.91 9.54 29.32
N ARG A 296 -34.03 8.71 30.35
CA ARG A 296 -33.60 7.31 30.29
C ARG A 296 -34.35 6.48 29.27
N ARG A 297 -35.68 6.61 29.19
CA ARG A 297 -36.48 5.86 28.21
C ARG A 297 -36.06 6.24 26.79
N LEU A 298 -35.78 7.51 26.54
CA LEU A 298 -35.26 7.99 25.26
C LEU A 298 -33.86 7.42 24.98
N ALA A 299 -32.93 7.52 25.93
CA ALA A 299 -31.61 6.92 25.80
C ALA A 299 -31.67 5.40 25.50
N TRP A 300 -32.54 4.67 26.21
CA TRP A 300 -32.76 3.24 25.94
C TRP A 300 -33.40 2.96 24.59
N SER A 301 -34.28 3.84 24.11
CA SER A 301 -34.83 3.71 22.76
C SER A 301 -33.75 3.90 21.70
N LEU A 302 -32.89 4.91 21.84
CA LEU A 302 -31.78 5.19 20.93
C LEU A 302 -30.74 4.08 20.92
N LEU A 303 -30.44 3.48 22.07
CA LEU A 303 -29.58 2.29 22.15
C LEU A 303 -30.15 1.10 21.35
N ARG A 304 -31.48 0.97 21.32
CA ARG A 304 -32.17 -0.16 20.69
C ARG A 304 -32.39 0.04 19.19
N THR A 305 -32.78 1.24 18.76
CA THR A 305 -33.08 1.55 17.36
C THR A 305 -31.84 1.96 16.56
N GLY A 306 -30.71 2.21 17.23
CA GLY A 306 -29.52 2.78 16.61
C GLY A 306 -29.60 4.31 16.58
N LEU A 307 -28.46 4.96 16.78
CA LEU A 307 -28.33 6.44 16.79
C LEU A 307 -28.40 7.06 15.37
N GLY A 308 -28.50 6.24 14.32
CA GLY A 308 -28.43 6.68 12.93
C GLY A 308 -29.76 7.06 12.26
N ASP A 309 -30.91 6.71 12.85
CA ASP A 309 -32.22 6.98 12.25
C ASP A 309 -32.76 8.39 12.55
N SER A 310 -31.98 9.23 13.25
CA SER A 310 -32.38 10.58 13.65
C SER A 310 -32.05 11.66 12.64
N THR A 311 -31.62 11.34 11.42
CA THR A 311 -31.66 12.33 10.34
C THR A 311 -33.12 12.57 9.96
N PRO A 312 -33.66 13.80 10.08
CA PRO A 312 -34.93 14.10 9.50
C PRO A 312 -34.78 13.85 8.00
N THR A 313 -35.50 12.87 7.49
CA THR A 313 -35.87 12.83 6.08
C THR A 313 -36.59 14.15 5.82
N ALA A 314 -35.83 15.11 5.32
CA ALA A 314 -36.33 16.32 4.69
C ALA A 314 -36.98 15.88 3.37
N ASP A 315 -38.09 15.14 3.48
CA ASP A 315 -39.04 14.95 2.40
C ASP A 315 -40.27 15.82 2.71
N GLY A 316 -40.39 16.85 1.89
CA GLY A 316 -41.47 17.82 1.79
C GLY A 316 -41.09 18.80 0.68
N HIS A 317 -41.07 18.36 -0.59
CA HIS A 317 -42.24 18.26 -1.48
C HIS A 317 -42.93 19.61 -1.74
N SER A 318 -42.62 20.21 -2.89
CA SER A 318 -43.55 20.90 -3.82
C SER A 318 -42.68 21.43 -4.98
N ASP A 319 -42.65 20.77 -6.13
CA ASP A 319 -43.59 20.97 -7.24
C ASP A 319 -44.03 22.43 -7.42
N ILE A 320 -43.56 23.05 -8.51
CA ILE A 320 -44.34 23.79 -9.54
C ILE A 320 -43.44 24.80 -10.29
N ALA A 321 -43.52 24.72 -11.63
CA ALA A 321 -43.07 25.60 -12.71
C ALA A 321 -41.69 25.33 -13.33
#